data_AF-A0A955Q0F8-F1
#
_entry.id   AF-A0A955Q0F8-F1
#
_cell.length_a   1.000
_cell.length_b   1.000
_cell.length_c   1.000
_cell.angle_alpha   90.00
_cell.angle_beta   90.00
_cell.angle_gamma   90.00
#
_symmetry.space_group_name_H-M   'P 1'
#
loop_
_entity.id
_entity.type
_entity.pdbx_description
1 polymer ?
#
loop_
_entity_poly.entity_id
_entity_poly.type
_entity_poly.pdbx_seq_one_letter_code
_entity_poly.pdbx_strand_id
1 'polypeptide(L)'
;MPEWVRYGLYFVLGGTLVSVSTYLGSHGRGFLAALASTLPVISGVTFILIFVNAGSVPTVSFAKHLIWLSPPWFVYVGAMIAFVPKIGFWPAYGLAIGLYLAGVGLTRLFVD
;
A
#
# COMPACT_ATOMS: atom_id res chain seq x y z
N MET A 1 -17.20 -19.69 7.03
CA MET A 1 -16.14 -20.07 6.07
C MET A 1 -14.93 -20.54 6.86
N PRO A 2 -14.34 -21.71 6.52
CA PRO A 2 -13.14 -22.21 7.19
C PRO A 2 -11.95 -21.23 7.07
N GLU A 3 -11.06 -21.21 8.06
CA GLU A 3 -9.91 -20.27 8.10
C GLU A 3 -8.97 -20.43 6.90
N TRP A 4 -8.66 -21.66 6.51
CA TRP A 4 -7.79 -21.93 5.36
C TRP A 4 -8.36 -21.39 4.05
N VAL A 5 -9.69 -21.41 3.86
CA VAL A 5 -10.35 -20.80 2.70
C VAL A 5 -10.20 -19.28 2.74
N ARG A 6 -10.33 -18.66 3.91
CA ARG A 6 -10.14 -17.22 4.10
C ARG A 6 -8.73 -16.77 3.71
N TYR A 7 -7.72 -17.45 4.24
CA TYR A 7 -6.33 -17.15 3.92
C TYR A 7 -5.99 -17.44 2.45
N GLY A 8 -6.55 -18.51 1.89
CA GLY A 8 -6.44 -18.80 0.45
C GLY A 8 -7.01 -17.67 -0.42
N LEU A 9 -8.18 -17.13 -0.08
CA LEU A 9 -8.76 -16.00 -0.80
C LEU A 9 -7.91 -14.73 -0.68
N TYR A 10 -7.38 -14.43 0.51
CA TYR A 10 -6.49 -13.27 0.69
C TYR A 10 -5.21 -13.40 -0.14
N PHE A 11 -4.65 -14.60 -0.21
CA PHE A 11 -3.50 -14.91 -1.05
C PHE A 11 -3.82 -14.72 -2.54
N VAL A 12 -4.95 -15.23 -3.02
CA VAL A 12 -5.37 -15.06 -4.42
C VAL A 12 -5.60 -13.59 -4.75
N LEU A 13 -6.24 -12.83 -3.88
CA LEU A 13 -6.44 -11.39 -4.08
C LEU A 13 -5.11 -10.65 -4.17
N GLY A 14 -4.21 -10.85 -3.21
CA GLY A 14 -2.89 -10.21 -3.22
C GLY A 14 -2.04 -10.62 -4.42
N GLY A 15 -1.96 -11.93 -4.70
CA GLY A 15 -1.21 -12.48 -5.83
C GLY A 15 -1.74 -11.99 -7.16
N THR A 16 -3.06 -11.85 -7.32
CA THR A 16 -3.66 -11.31 -8.54
C THR A 16 -3.27 -9.85 -8.75
N LEU A 17 -3.38 -9.00 -7.71
CA LEU A 17 -3.02 -7.58 -7.82
C LEU A 17 -1.56 -7.40 -8.21
N VAL A 18 -0.65 -8.13 -7.56
CA VAL A 18 0.80 -8.10 -7.87
C VAL A 18 1.07 -8.63 -9.29
N SER A 19 0.41 -9.70 -9.70
CA SER A 19 0.62 -10.28 -11.04
C SER A 19 0.13 -9.35 -12.14
N VAL A 20 -1.07 -8.78 -11.98
CA VAL A 20 -1.67 -7.84 -12.95
C VAL A 20 -0.85 -6.56 -13.03
N SER A 21 -0.45 -5.97 -11.90
CA SER A 21 0.37 -4.75 -11.92
C SER A 21 1.73 -5.00 -12.57
N THR A 22 2.37 -6.12 -12.26
CA THR A 22 3.66 -6.52 -12.86
C THR A 22 3.53 -6.72 -14.36
N TYR A 23 2.50 -7.45 -14.81
CA TYR A 23 2.23 -7.68 -16.23
C TYR A 23 2.00 -6.37 -16.99
N LEU A 24 1.15 -5.48 -16.46
CA LEU A 24 0.88 -4.19 -17.08
C LEU A 24 2.14 -3.30 -17.10
N GLY A 25 2.92 -3.31 -16.02
CA GLY A 25 4.14 -2.53 -15.89
C GLY A 25 5.23 -2.98 -16.86
N SER A 26 5.41 -4.29 -17.02
CA SER A 26 6.39 -4.85 -17.95
C SER A 26 6.04 -4.64 -19.43
N HIS A 27 4.77 -4.36 -19.73
CA HIS A 27 4.28 -4.04 -21.09
C HIS A 27 4.16 -2.52 -21.35
N GLY A 28 4.83 -1.68 -20.54
CA GLY A 28 4.86 -0.22 -20.72
C GLY A 28 3.56 0.49 -20.33
N ARG A 29 2.57 -0.21 -19.76
CA ARG A 29 1.29 0.36 -19.32
C ARG A 29 1.38 0.87 -17.88
N GLY A 30 2.31 1.80 -17.65
CA GLY A 30 2.67 2.29 -16.30
C GLY A 30 1.49 2.82 -15.49
N PHE A 31 0.59 3.60 -16.10
CA PHE A 31 -0.61 4.11 -15.42
C PHE A 31 -1.54 2.99 -14.95
N LEU A 32 -1.80 1.99 -15.81
CA LEU A 32 -2.67 0.86 -15.46
C LEU A 32 -2.02 -0.05 -14.40
N ALA A 33 -0.69 -0.21 -14.46
CA ALA A 33 0.07 -0.91 -13.43
C ALA A 33 -0.02 -0.22 -12.07
N ALA A 34 0.11 1.11 -12.05
CA ALA A 34 -0.06 1.92 -10.85
C ALA A 34 -1.50 1.81 -10.31
N LEU A 35 -2.51 1.96 -11.17
CA LEU A 35 -3.92 1.79 -10.81
C LEU A 35 -4.18 0.41 -10.19
N ALA A 36 -3.73 -0.66 -10.85
CA ALA A 36 -3.91 -2.03 -10.35
C ALA A 36 -3.23 -2.23 -8.98
N SER A 37 -2.08 -1.59 -8.75
CA SER A 37 -1.35 -1.67 -7.48
C SER A 37 -2.00 -0.86 -6.35
N THR A 38 -2.73 0.21 -6.68
CA THR A 38 -3.33 1.13 -5.70
C THR A 38 -4.83 0.94 -5.53
N LEU A 39 -5.45 -0.05 -6.21
CA LEU A 39 -6.84 -0.40 -5.97
C LEU A 39 -7.05 -0.70 -4.48
N PRO A 40 -8.06 -0.10 -3.83
CA PRO A 40 -8.29 -0.23 -2.40
C PRO A 40 -8.98 -1.56 -2.05
N VAL A 41 -8.48 -2.68 -2.58
CA VAL A 41 -9.03 -4.01 -2.32
C VAL A 41 -8.75 -4.42 -0.87
N ILE A 42 -7.48 -4.39 -0.47
CA ILE A 42 -7.07 -4.78 0.90
C ILE A 42 -7.70 -3.84 1.93
N SER A 43 -7.56 -2.53 1.74
CA SER A 43 -8.16 -1.54 2.64
C SER A 43 -9.68 -1.60 2.64
N GLY A 44 -10.32 -1.81 1.49
CA GLY A 44 -11.77 -1.98 1.38
C GLY A 44 -12.29 -3.20 2.15
N VAL A 45 -11.63 -4.36 2.02
CA VAL A 45 -11.97 -5.54 2.83
C VAL A 45 -11.75 -5.26 4.32
N THR A 46 -10.65 -4.60 4.69
CA THR A 46 -10.39 -4.20 6.08
C THR A 46 -11.46 -3.26 6.62
N PHE A 47 -11.92 -2.28 5.84
CA PHE A 47 -13.04 -1.40 6.22
C PHE A 47 -14.31 -2.18 6.54
N ILE A 48 -14.70 -3.12 5.67
CA ILE A 48 -15.87 -3.97 5.88
C ILE A 48 -15.71 -4.79 7.15
N LEU A 49 -14.55 -5.42 7.34
CA LEU A 49 -14.30 -6.26 8.50
C LEU A 49 -14.31 -5.47 9.80
N ILE A 50 -13.65 -4.31 9.86
CA ILE A 50 -13.68 -3.45 11.04
C ILE A 50 -15.11 -2.98 11.33
N PHE A 51 -15.86 -2.57 10.30
CA PHE A 51 -17.23 -2.10 10.48
C PHE A 51 -18.16 -3.19 11.03
N VAL A 52 -18.10 -4.39 10.45
CA VAL A 52 -18.95 -5.51 10.87
C VAL A 52 -18.59 -6.01 12.27
N ASN A 53 -17.32 -5.98 12.67
CA ASN A 53 -16.88 -6.51 13.97
C ASN A 53 -16.84 -5.47 15.09
N ALA A 54 -16.64 -4.19 14.78
CA ALA A 54 -16.32 -3.15 15.75
C ALA A 54 -17.11 -1.84 15.57
N GLY A 55 -17.95 -1.74 14.53
CA GLY A 55 -18.82 -0.58 14.29
C GLY A 55 -18.11 0.62 13.67
N SER A 56 -18.81 1.76 13.63
CA SER A 56 -18.38 2.96 12.89
C SER A 56 -17.18 3.68 13.50
N VAL A 57 -17.08 3.76 14.84
CA VAL A 57 -16.02 4.53 15.51
C VAL A 57 -14.61 3.98 15.19
N PRO A 58 -14.31 2.68 15.33
CA PRO A 58 -13.01 2.12 14.95
C PRO A 58 -12.76 2.18 13.45
N THR A 59 -13.80 2.06 12.64
CA THR A 59 -13.74 2.16 11.16
C THR A 59 -13.26 3.54 10.72
N VAL A 60 -13.84 4.61 11.29
CA VAL A 60 -13.44 5.99 11.00
C VAL A 60 -12.05 6.28 11.56
N SER A 61 -11.71 5.75 12.74
CA SER A 61 -10.35 5.85 13.27
C SER A 61 -9.33 5.24 12.31
N PHE A 62 -9.57 4.03 11.80
CA PHE A 62 -8.72 3.40 10.79
C PHE A 62 -8.57 4.27 9.53
N ALA A 63 -9.66 4.87 9.03
CA ALA A 63 -9.60 5.79 7.89
C ALA A 63 -8.68 6.99 8.14
N LYS A 64 -8.80 7.63 9.32
CA LYS A 64 -7.97 8.79 9.70
C LYS A 64 -6.48 8.42 9.71
N HIS A 65 -6.13 7.28 10.29
CA HIS A 65 -4.75 6.80 10.31
C HIS A 65 -4.23 6.47 8.90
N LEU A 66 -5.07 5.91 8.05
CA LEU A 66 -4.70 5.59 6.67
C LEU A 66 -4.31 6.85 5.86
N ILE A 67 -4.98 7.99 6.10
CA ILE A 67 -4.65 9.27 5.46
C ILE A 67 -3.22 9.70 5.82
N TRP A 68 -2.81 9.57 7.08
CA TRP A 68 -1.48 9.93 7.55
C TRP A 68 -0.35 9.09 6.94
N LEU A 69 -0.65 7.93 6.37
CA LEU A 69 0.34 7.14 5.63
C LEU A 69 0.58 7.64 4.20
N SER A 70 -0.26 8.56 3.70
CA SER A 70 -0.14 9.09 2.34
C SER A 70 1.09 9.99 2.14
N PRO A 71 1.42 10.96 3.03
CA PRO A 71 2.64 11.77 2.86
C PRO A 71 3.93 10.93 2.81
N PRO A 72 4.18 9.97 3.73
CA PRO A 72 5.33 9.07 3.61
C PRO A 72 5.34 8.26 2.30
N TRP A 73 4.16 7.85 1.82
CA TRP A 73 4.05 7.14 0.53
C TRP A 73 4.45 8.02 -0.67
N PHE A 74 4.06 9.29 -0.70
CA PHE A 74 4.50 10.22 -1.75
C PHE A 74 6.02 10.43 -1.72
N VAL A 75 6.63 10.50 -0.54
CA VAL A 75 8.09 10.56 -0.40
C VAL A 75 8.76 9.31 -0.96
N TYR A 76 8.22 8.13 -0.66
CA TYR A 76 8.69 6.85 -1.20
C TYR A 76 8.64 6.82 -2.74
N VAL A 77 7.50 7.17 -3.34
CA VAL A 77 7.35 7.18 -4.81
C VAL A 77 8.26 8.24 -5.44
N GLY A 78 8.33 9.44 -4.85
CA GLY A 78 9.22 10.51 -5.30
C GLY A 78 10.70 10.10 -5.28
N ALA A 79 11.12 9.37 -4.24
CA ALA A 79 12.47 8.81 -4.16
C ALA A 79 12.72 7.79 -5.27
N MET A 80 11.77 6.90 -5.55
CA MET A 80 11.89 5.95 -6.67
C MET A 80 12.05 6.69 -8.02
N ILE A 81 11.26 7.74 -8.26
CA ILE A 81 11.37 8.55 -9.49
C ILE A 81 12.74 9.25 -9.56
N ALA A 82 13.20 9.84 -8.47
CA ALA A 82 14.40 10.67 -8.45
C ALA A 82 15.71 9.88 -8.47
N PHE A 83 15.75 8.69 -7.85
CA PHE A 83 16.98 7.96 -7.57
C PHE A 83 17.18 6.70 -8.42
N VAL A 84 16.12 6.01 -8.88
CA VAL A 84 16.28 4.82 -9.74
C VAL A 84 17.14 5.12 -10.99
N PRO A 85 16.96 6.26 -11.70
CA PRO A 85 17.80 6.58 -12.85
C PRO A 85 19.25 6.95 -12.51
N LYS A 86 19.55 7.28 -11.25
CA LYS A 86 20.85 7.85 -10.82
C LYS A 86 21.76 6.81 -10.17
N ILE A 87 21.19 5.94 -9.34
CA ILE A 87 21.95 4.99 -8.51
C ILE A 87 21.48 3.54 -8.71
N GLY A 88 20.62 3.30 -9.70
CA GLY A 88 20.04 1.98 -9.97
C GLY A 88 18.91 1.60 -9.03
N PHE A 89 18.25 0.46 -9.30
CA PHE A 89 17.05 0.05 -8.59
C PHE A 89 17.29 -0.29 -7.12
N TRP A 90 18.20 -1.23 -6.81
CA TRP A 90 18.35 -1.75 -5.45
C TRP A 90 18.75 -0.70 -4.41
N PRO A 91 19.74 0.19 -4.67
CA PRO A 91 20.08 1.25 -3.73
C PRO A 91 18.95 2.28 -3.58
N ALA A 92 18.29 2.67 -4.69
CA ALA A 92 17.16 3.60 -4.64
C ALA A 92 15.96 3.02 -3.88
N TYR A 93 15.67 1.74 -4.05
CA TYR A 93 14.61 1.04 -3.33
C TYR A 93 14.90 0.98 -1.83
N GLY A 94 16.13 0.64 -1.43
CA GLY A 94 16.55 0.67 -0.03
C GLY A 94 16.39 2.05 0.60
N LEU A 95 16.82 3.11 -0.09
CA LEU A 95 16.62 4.49 0.35
C LEU A 95 15.13 4.86 0.46
N ALA A 96 14.32 4.53 -0.55
CA ALA A 96 12.90 4.85 -0.58
C ALA A 96 12.15 4.17 0.58
N ILE A 97 12.43 2.90 0.88
CA ILE A 97 11.88 2.19 2.03
C ILE A 97 12.33 2.84 3.35
N GLY A 98 13.62 3.20 3.46
CA GLY A 98 14.13 3.92 4.64
C GLY A 98 13.39 5.25 4.87
N LEU A 99 13.20 6.04 3.81
CA LEU A 99 12.46 7.31 3.87
C LEU A 99 10.98 7.10 4.21
N TYR A 100 10.35 6.05 3.68
CA TYR A 100 8.98 5.69 4.05
C TYR A 100 8.85 5.42 5.54
N LEU A 101 9.70 4.55 6.09
CA LEU A 101 9.66 4.18 7.51
C LEU A 101 9.95 5.37 8.43
N ALA A 102 10.93 6.20 8.07
CA ALA A 102 11.21 7.45 8.78
C ALA A 102 10.01 8.40 8.74
N GLY A 103 9.37 8.54 7.57
CA GLY A 103 8.15 9.33 7.40
C GLY A 103 7.00 8.82 8.26
N VAL A 104 6.76 7.50 8.30
CA VAL A 104 5.74 6.90 9.17
C VAL A 104 6.04 7.20 10.65
N GLY A 105 7.30 7.04 11.07
CA GLY A 105 7.74 7.38 12.42
C GLY A 105 7.48 8.85 12.78
N LEU A 106 7.73 9.77 11.86
CA LEU A 106 7.42 11.19 12.02
C LEU A 106 5.91 11.45 12.09
N THR A 107 5.11 10.82 11.24
CA THR A 107 3.65 11.02 11.25
C THR A 107 3.03 10.59 12.58
N ARG A 108 3.58 9.57 13.24
CA ARG A 108 3.14 9.14 14.58
C ARG A 108 3.26 10.24 15.65
N LEU A 109 4.13 11.25 15.45
CA LEU A 109 4.24 12.38 16.36
C LEU A 109 3.06 13.37 16.25
N PHE A 110 2.24 13.24 15.21
CA PHE A 110 1.12 14.13 14.90
C PHE A 110 -0.25 13.43 14.98
N VAL A 111 -0.26 12.15 15.34
CA VAL A 111 -1.48 11.34 15.45
C VAL A 111 -1.60 10.88 16.91
N ASP A 112 -2.77 11.17 17.51
CA ASP A 112 -3.12 10.81 18.89
C ASP A 112 -3.31 9.30 19.09
#